data_AF-A0A447L024-F1
#
_entry.id   AF-A0A447L024-F1
#
_cell.length_a   1.000
_cell.length_b   1.000
_cell.length_c   1.000
_cell.angle_alpha   90.00
_cell.angle_beta   90.00
_cell.angle_gamma   90.00
#
_symmetry.space_group_name_H-M   'P 1'
#
loop_
_entity.id
_entity.type
_entity.pdbx_description
1 polymer ?
#
loop_
_entity_poly.entity_id
_entity_poly.type
_entity_poly.pdbx_seq_one_letter_code
_entity_poly.pdbx_strand_id
1 'polypeptide(L)'
;MNVDDVTVTYNNGHTAIYDASFSLTGGAICALVGVNGSGKSTLFKSIMGLVRPTHGRVLLSGKPIADALKKNLIAYVPQTEDVDWNFPVLVEDVVMMGVTAR
;
A
#
# COMPACT_ATOMS: atom_id res chain seq x y z
N MET A 1 -11.51 -5.80 3.34
CA MET A 1 -10.20 -6.13 2.74
C MET A 1 -9.74 -7.44 3.35
N ASN A 2 -9.24 -8.36 2.53
CA ASN A 2 -8.67 -9.62 2.98
C ASN A 2 -7.23 -9.73 2.47
N VAL A 3 -6.35 -10.16 3.35
CA VAL A 3 -4.96 -10.50 3.08
C VAL A 3 -4.83 -11.97 3.43
N ASP A 4 -4.53 -12.81 2.44
CA ASP A 4 -4.48 -14.26 2.58
C ASP A 4 -3.05 -14.74 2.27
N ASP A 5 -2.35 -15.26 3.29
CA ASP A 5 -1.05 -15.92 3.26
C ASP A 5 0.02 -15.13 2.48
N VAL A 6 0.04 -13.82 2.68
CA VAL A 6 0.94 -12.94 1.94
C VAL A 6 2.38 -13.15 2.41
N THR A 7 3.24 -13.57 1.49
CA THR A 7 4.69 -13.58 1.67
C THR A 7 5.31 -12.64 0.63
N VAL A 8 6.31 -11.87 1.07
CA VAL A 8 7.03 -10.92 0.20
C VAL A 8 8.53 -11.14 0.33
N THR A 9 9.13 -11.63 -0.74
CA THR A 9 10.58 -11.74 -0.90
C THR A 9 11.06 -10.75 -1.95
N TYR A 10 12.03 -9.91 -1.59
CA TYR A 10 12.66 -8.99 -2.54
C TYR A 10 13.68 -9.73 -3.42
N ASN A 11 14.07 -9.10 -4.53
CA ASN A 11 15.01 -9.69 -5.50
C ASN A 11 16.39 -10.04 -4.93
N ASN A 12 16.77 -9.45 -3.78
CA ASN A 12 17.98 -9.77 -3.05
C ASN A 12 17.86 -11.05 -2.19
N GLY A 13 16.75 -11.77 -2.27
CA GLY A 13 16.46 -12.97 -1.50
C GLY A 13 15.97 -12.69 -0.07
N HIS A 14 15.89 -11.43 0.36
CA HIS A 14 15.39 -11.08 1.69
C HIS A 14 13.86 -11.16 1.74
N THR A 15 13.34 -12.06 2.56
CA THR A 15 11.90 -12.14 2.86
C THR A 15 11.52 -11.17 3.97
N ALA A 16 10.70 -10.19 3.62
CA ALA A 16 10.29 -9.10 4.52
C ALA A 16 8.92 -9.33 5.18
N ILE A 17 8.07 -10.18 4.59
CA ILE A 17 6.78 -10.60 5.16
C ILE A 17 6.68 -12.11 4.98
N TYR A 18 6.24 -12.81 6.03
CA TYR A 18 6.03 -14.24 6.06
C TYR A 18 4.55 -14.52 6.41
N ASP A 19 3.84 -15.17 5.49
CA ASP A 19 2.50 -15.75 5.64
C ASP A 19 1.51 -14.86 6.41
N ALA A 20 1.46 -13.59 6.06
CA ALA A 20 0.58 -12.63 6.72
C ALA A 20 -0.88 -12.84 6.29
N SER A 21 -1.75 -13.09 7.26
CA SER A 21 -3.19 -13.32 7.05
C SER A 21 -4.04 -12.47 7.99
N PHE A 22 -4.94 -11.65 7.43
CA PHE A 22 -5.91 -10.86 8.21
C PHE A 22 -7.05 -10.32 7.34
N SER A 23 -8.16 -9.96 8.00
CA SER A 23 -9.32 -9.34 7.36
C SER A 23 -9.71 -8.04 8.07
N LEU A 24 -10.01 -7.00 7.29
CA LEU A 24 -10.52 -5.72 7.77
C LEU A 24 -11.91 -5.45 7.19
N THR A 25 -12.87 -5.16 8.05
CA THR A 25 -14.21 -4.71 7.67
C THR A 25 -14.25 -3.20 7.48
N GLY A 26 -15.18 -2.71 6.66
CA GLY A 26 -15.39 -1.26 6.49
C GLY A 26 -15.81 -0.60 7.80
N GLY A 27 -15.46 0.68 7.97
CA GLY A 27 -15.76 1.46 9.18
C GLY A 27 -14.82 1.22 10.37
N ALA A 28 -13.83 0.34 10.23
CA ALA A 28 -12.82 0.11 11.25
C ALA A 28 -11.56 0.97 11.02
N ILE A 29 -10.98 1.47 12.11
CA ILE A 29 -9.62 2.03 12.12
C ILE A 29 -8.70 0.95 12.68
N CYS A 30 -7.67 0.58 11.93
CA CYS A 30 -6.70 -0.43 12.32
C CYS A 30 -5.30 0.18 12.33
N ALA A 31 -4.52 -0.15 13.35
CA ALA A 31 -3.12 0.24 13.47
C ALA A 31 -2.22 -0.99 13.35
N LEU A 32 -1.17 -0.88 12.52
CA LEU A 32 -0.10 -1.87 12.42
C LEU A 32 1.13 -1.34 13.15
N VAL A 33 1.52 -2.00 14.24
CA VAL A 33 2.64 -1.58 15.09
C VAL A 33 3.74 -2.64 15.04
N GLY A 34 4.99 -2.19 15.07
CA GLY A 34 6.17 -3.05 15.05
C GLY A 34 7.45 -2.24 14.94
N VAL A 35 8.59 -2.86 15.24
CA VAL A 35 9.91 -2.22 15.18
C VAL A 35 10.32 -1.84 13.75
N ASN A 36 11.31 -0.96 13.58
CA ASN A 36 11.87 -0.68 12.26
C ASN A 36 12.42 -1.96 11.64
N GLY A 37 12.15 -2.15 10.34
CA GLY A 37 12.50 -3.39 9.63
C GLY A 37 11.50 -4.54 9.76
N SER A 38 10.45 -4.42 10.57
CA SER A 38 9.44 -5.49 10.74
C SER A 38 8.51 -5.72 9.54
N GLY A 39 8.79 -5.11 8.38
CA GLY A 39 8.00 -5.29 7.16
C GLY A 39 6.77 -4.39 7.01
N LYS A 40 6.42 -3.50 7.95
CA LYS A 40 5.21 -2.65 7.86
C LYS A 40 5.04 -1.92 6.53
N SER A 41 6.08 -1.21 6.09
CA SER A 41 6.05 -0.48 4.82
C SER A 41 5.97 -1.43 3.62
N THR A 42 6.55 -2.62 3.71
CA THR A 42 6.43 -3.67 2.69
C THR A 42 5.00 -4.20 2.62
N LEU A 43 4.36 -4.45 3.76
CA LEU A 43 2.96 -4.86 3.81
C LEU A 43 2.04 -3.80 3.21
N PHE A 44 2.20 -2.53 3.57
CA PHE A 44 1.41 -1.45 2.97
C PHE A 44 1.63 -1.32 1.47
N LYS A 45 2.88 -1.36 1.00
CA LYS A 45 3.19 -1.36 -0.44
C LYS A 45 2.55 -2.56 -1.15
N SER A 46 2.51 -3.72 -0.50
CA SER A 46 1.89 -4.91 -1.06
C SER A 46 0.37 -4.81 -1.14
N ILE A 47 -0.25 -4.27 -0.09
CA ILE A 47 -1.68 -3.94 -0.07
C ILE A 47 -2.02 -2.95 -1.16
N MET A 48 -1.15 -1.97 -1.46
CA MET A 48 -1.34 -0.99 -2.52
C MET A 48 -0.99 -1.52 -3.93
N GLY A 49 -0.59 -2.78 -4.06
CA GLY A 49 -0.16 -3.36 -5.33
C GLY A 49 1.19 -2.83 -5.87
N LEU A 50 1.90 -2.00 -5.09
CA LEU A 50 3.22 -1.47 -5.43
C LEU A 50 4.33 -2.53 -5.29
N VAL A 51 4.11 -3.53 -4.44
CA VAL A 51 5.00 -4.68 -4.28
C VAL A 51 4.18 -5.95 -4.40
N ARG A 52 4.41 -6.74 -5.45
CA ARG A 52 3.68 -7.98 -5.67
C ARG A 52 4.12 -9.03 -4.64
N PRO A 53 3.20 -9.69 -3.91
CA PRO A 53 3.53 -10.85 -3.10
C PRO A 53 4.18 -11.95 -3.94
N THR A 54 5.14 -12.66 -3.37
CA THR A 54 5.69 -13.90 -3.94
C THR A 54 4.77 -15.09 -3.67
N HIS A 55 3.98 -15.03 -2.59
CA HIS A 55 2.91 -15.97 -2.27
C HIS A 55 1.69 -15.23 -1.68
N GLY A 56 0.52 -15.86 -1.74
CA GLY A 56 -0.71 -15.29 -1.22
C GLY A 56 -1.34 -14.21 -2.10
N ARG A 57 -2.33 -13.49 -1.55
CA ARG A 57 -3.08 -12.45 -2.28
C ARG A 57 -3.69 -11.40 -1.36
N VAL A 58 -3.96 -10.23 -1.94
CA VAL A 58 -4.71 -9.15 -1.31
C VAL A 58 -5.98 -8.85 -2.11
N LEU A 59 -7.11 -8.82 -1.42
CA LEU A 59 -8.43 -8.58 -2.00
C LEU A 59 -9.13 -7.40 -1.32
N LEU A 60 -9.76 -6.53 -2.11
CA LEU A 60 -10.69 -5.51 -1.63
C LEU A 60 -12.09 -5.85 -2.11
N SER A 61 -13.02 -6.04 -1.16
CA SER A 61 -14.42 -6.42 -1.44
C SER A 61 -14.52 -7.63 -2.38
N GLY A 62 -13.68 -8.64 -2.15
CA GLY A 62 -13.64 -9.88 -2.95
C GLY A 62 -12.95 -9.76 -4.31
N LYS A 63 -12.41 -8.58 -4.67
CA LYS A 63 -11.77 -8.33 -5.96
C LYS A 63 -10.26 -8.10 -5.81
N PRO A 64 -9.44 -8.40 -6.83
CA PRO A 64 -8.02 -8.07 -6.82
C PRO A 64 -7.80 -6.58 -6.57
N ILE A 65 -6.72 -6.23 -5.86
CA ILE A 65 -6.42 -4.82 -5.58
C ILE A 65 -6.24 -3.97 -6.85
N ALA A 66 -5.78 -4.57 -7.96
CA ALA A 66 -5.65 -3.88 -9.24
C ALA A 66 -6.97 -3.26 -9.71
N ASP A 67 -8.11 -3.90 -9.43
CA ASP A 67 -9.43 -3.36 -9.78
C ASP A 67 -9.84 -2.22 -8.86
N ALA A 68 -9.44 -2.26 -7.60
CA ALA A 68 -9.69 -1.19 -6.63
C ALA A 68 -8.91 0.08 -6.97
N LEU A 69 -7.65 -0.07 -7.41
CA LEU A 69 -6.81 1.04 -7.86
C LEU A 69 -7.42 1.73 -9.08
N LYS A 70 -7.87 0.98 -10.09
CA LYS A 70 -8.55 1.52 -11.29
C LYS A 70 -9.85 2.28 -10.98
N LYS A 71 -10.44 2.04 -9.81
CA LYS A 71 -11.70 2.64 -9.37
C LYS A 71 -11.52 3.65 -8.24
N ASN A 72 -10.28 4.00 -7.90
CA ASN A 72 -9.96 4.95 -6.83
C ASN A 72 -10.59 4.59 -5.48
N LEU A 73 -10.69 3.29 -5.18
CA LEU A 73 -11.28 2.79 -3.93
C LEU A 73 -10.27 2.69 -2.77
N ILE A 74 -9.00 2.93 -3.06
CA ILE A 74 -7.91 2.89 -2.09
C ILE A 74 -6.92 4.02 -2.38
N ALA A 75 -6.38 4.62 -1.34
CA ALA A 75 -5.37 5.68 -1.42
C ALA A 75 -4.22 5.36 -0.47
N TYR A 76 -3.01 5.82 -0.84
CA TYR A 76 -1.80 5.65 -0.05
C TYR A 76 -1.18 7.00 0.25
N VAL A 77 -0.93 7.26 1.53
CA VAL A 77 -0.16 8.42 1.98
C VAL A 77 1.25 7.93 2.31
N PRO A 78 2.27 8.36 1.55
CA PRO A 78 3.64 7.91 1.77
C PRO A 78 4.21 8.44 3.09
N GLN A 79 5.21 7.73 3.63
CA GLN A 79 5.86 8.11 4.89
C GLN A 79 6.81 9.30 4.75
N THR A 80 7.39 9.50 3.57
CA THR A 80 8.27 10.63 3.22
C THR A 80 7.83 11.21 1.88
N GLU A 81 7.75 12.53 1.82
CA GLU A 81 7.48 13.29 0.61
C GLU A 81 8.82 13.70 -0.01
N ASP A 82 9.14 13.16 -1.19
CA ASP A 82 10.23 13.69 -2.04
C ASP A 82 9.67 14.85 -2.88
N VAL A 83 9.12 15.88 -2.21
CA VAL A 83 8.65 17.09 -2.88
C VAL A 83 9.79 18.11 -2.90
N ASP A 84 10.29 18.41 -4.09
CA ASP A 84 11.23 19.50 -4.28
C ASP A 84 10.49 20.85 -4.22
N TRP A 85 10.52 21.47 -3.05
CA TRP A 85 9.91 22.79 -2.81
C TRP A 85 10.60 23.94 -3.58
N ASN A 86 11.77 23.71 -4.20
CA ASN A 86 12.44 24.72 -5.01
C ASN A 86 11.93 24.74 -6.46
N PHE A 87 11.13 23.75 -6.85
CA PHE A 87 10.48 23.72 -8.15
C PHE A 87 9.23 24.62 -8.12
N PRO A 88 9.02 25.52 -9.11
CA PRO A 88 7.92 26.48 -9.08
C PRO A 88 6.58 25.80 -9.36
N VAL A 89 5.95 25.26 -8.31
CA VAL A 89 4.60 24.69 -8.33
C VAL A 89 3.68 25.47 -7.40
N LEU A 90 2.43 25.65 -7.79
CA LEU A 90 1.42 26.26 -6.94
C LEU A 90 0.90 25.23 -5.93
N VAL A 91 0.39 25.71 -4.79
CA VAL A 91 -0.25 24.83 -3.79
C VAL A 91 -1.42 24.06 -4.42
N GLU A 92 -2.17 24.70 -5.32
CA GLU A 92 -3.25 24.04 -6.06
C GLU A 92 -2.73 22.88 -6.93
N ASP A 93 -1.56 23.03 -7.55
CA ASP A 93 -0.96 21.97 -8.36
C ASP A 93 -0.61 20.76 -7.48
N VAL A 94 -0.03 20.99 -6.31
CA VAL A 94 0.33 19.93 -5.34
C VAL A 94 -0.91 19.21 -4.84
N VAL A 95 -1.98 19.94 -4.50
CA VAL A 95 -3.25 19.34 -4.06
C VAL A 95 -3.85 18.49 -5.19
N MET A 96 -3.84 18.99 -6.42
CA MET A 96 -4.41 18.28 -7.56
C MET A 96 -3.62 17.03 -7.97
N MET A 97 -2.33 16.93 -7.64
CA MET A 97 -1.55 15.69 -7.81
C MET A 97 -2.11 14.53 -6.98
N GLY A 98 -2.63 14.80 -5.78
CA GLY A 98 -3.26 13.77 -4.92
C GLY A 98 -4.67 13.36 -5.35
N VAL A 99 -5.33 14.17 -6.18
CA VAL A 99 -6.72 13.97 -6.63
C VAL A 99 -6.78 13.27 -7.99
N THR A 100 -5.67 13.24 -8.73
CA THR A 100 -5.63 12.75 -10.11
C THR A 100 -5.29 11.26 -10.17
N ALA A 101 -6.31 10.43 -10.01
CA ALA A 101 -6.32 9.11 -10.63
C ALA A 101 -7.46 9.11 -11.66
N ARG A 102 -7.11 9.44 -12.91
CA ARG A 102 -8.00 9.29 -14.08
C ARG A 102 -7.67 8.00 -14.82
#